data_AF-A0AAJ1UZ61-F1
#
_entry.id   AF-A0AAJ1UZ61-F1
#
_cell.length_a   1.000
_cell.length_b   1.000
_cell.length_c   1.000
_cell.angle_alpha   90.00
_cell.angle_beta   90.00
_cell.angle_gamma   90.00
#
_symmetry.space_group_name_H-M   'P 1'
#
loop_
_entity.id
_entity.type
_entity.pdbx_description
1 polymer ?
#
loop_
_entity_poly.entity_id
_entity_poly.type
_entity_poly.pdbx_seq_one_letter_code
_entity_poly.pdbx_strand_id
1 'polypeptide(L)'
;MSGRTGVSIEKEGNEKTLKFESIEELMEYVEKEAQRRVEKTLGKYGRLGQTEAYDRVIVKLLKDFKQPLSVELISFLTGISKSRCCKILSKLEKKWRIIKKVTVSKASYYTLS
;
A
#
# COMPACT_ATOMS: atom_id res chain seq x y z
N MET A 1 -33.55 5.38 34.86
CA MET A 1 -32.20 5.95 34.68
C MET A 1 -31.47 5.08 33.67
N SER A 2 -31.42 5.49 32.40
CA SER A 2 -30.79 4.69 31.33
C SER A 2 -29.30 5.06 31.28
N GLY A 3 -28.44 4.15 31.74
CA GLY A 3 -26.99 4.30 31.64
C GLY A 3 -26.55 4.17 30.20
N ARG A 4 -26.13 5.26 29.56
CA ARG A 4 -25.44 5.23 28.27
C ARG A 4 -24.02 4.73 28.49
N THR A 5 -23.79 3.45 28.26
CA THR A 5 -22.46 2.86 28.26
C THR A 5 -21.77 3.22 26.94
N GLY A 6 -20.98 4.30 26.96
CA GLY A 6 -20.18 4.71 25.80
C GLY A 6 -19.08 3.69 25.47
N VAL A 7 -18.79 3.51 24.18
CA VAL A 7 -17.75 2.58 23.71
C VAL A 7 -16.49 3.37 23.38
N SER A 8 -15.34 2.96 23.94
CA SER A 8 -14.03 3.59 23.69
C SER A 8 -13.08 2.57 23.09
N ILE A 9 -12.35 2.96 22.04
CA ILE A 9 -11.34 2.11 21.40
C ILE A 9 -10.02 2.87 21.40
N GLU A 10 -9.00 2.27 21.99
CA GLU A 10 -7.62 2.75 21.95
C GLU A 10 -6.97 2.24 20.65
N LYS A 11 -6.47 3.16 19.81
CA LYS A 11 -5.64 2.80 18.65
C LYS A 11 -4.19 2.69 19.12
N GLU A 12 -3.60 1.50 19.03
CA GLU A 12 -2.13 1.36 19.16
C GLU A 12 -1.45 2.08 17.99
N GLY A 13 -0.67 3.12 18.34
CA GLY A 13 0.08 3.95 17.40
C GLY A 13 -0.67 5.22 17.00
N ASN A 14 -0.34 6.32 17.69
CA ASN A 14 -0.82 7.70 17.53
C ASN A 14 -2.12 8.02 18.28
N GLU A 15 -1.96 8.64 19.45
CA GLU A 15 -2.97 8.97 20.46
C GLU A 15 -4.10 9.87 19.91
N LYS A 16 -5.15 9.25 19.38
CA LYS A 16 -6.49 9.85 19.36
C LYS A 16 -7.47 8.83 19.90
N THR A 17 -7.86 8.98 21.16
CA THR A 17 -8.94 8.21 21.76
C THR A 17 -10.24 8.60 21.06
N LEU A 18 -10.83 7.65 20.33
CA LEU A 18 -12.15 7.84 19.72
C LEU A 18 -13.20 7.36 20.71
N LYS A 19 -14.09 8.28 21.09
CA LYS A 19 -15.24 7.99 21.94
C LYS A 19 -16.48 7.93 21.06
N PHE A 20 -17.28 6.88 21.24
CA PHE A 20 -18.55 6.68 20.56
C PHE A 20 -19.68 6.65 21.60
N GLU A 21 -20.77 7.35 21.29
CA GLU A 21 -21.95 7.45 22.15
C GLU A 21 -22.84 6.20 22.06
N SER A 22 -22.75 5.43 20.97
CA SER A 22 -23.46 4.16 20.79
C SER A 22 -22.69 3.13 19.96
N ILE A 23 -23.16 1.87 19.97
CA ILE A 23 -22.61 0.80 19.15
C ILE A 23 -22.88 1.07 17.66
N GLU A 24 -24.04 1.64 17.33
CA GLU A 24 -24.39 2.01 15.96
C GLU A 24 -23.41 3.05 15.40
N GLU A 25 -23.04 4.06 16.20
CA GLU A 25 -22.05 5.08 15.80
C GLU A 25 -20.67 4.45 15.55
N LEU A 26 -20.27 3.49 16.39
CA LEU A 26 -19.04 2.74 16.18
C LEU A 26 -19.08 1.92 14.88
N MET A 27 -20.18 1.22 14.60
CA MET A 27 -20.34 0.42 13.38
C MET A 27 -20.25 1.29 12.13
N GLU A 28 -20.94 2.44 12.12
CA GLU A 28 -20.90 3.38 11.01
C GLU A 28 -19.50 3.95 10.79
N TYR A 29 -18.76 4.25 11.88
CA TYR A 29 -17.37 4.67 11.79
C TYR A 29 -16.46 3.59 11.19
N VAL A 30 -16.62 2.34 11.62
CA VAL A 30 -15.83 1.21 11.12
C VAL A 30 -16.11 0.99 9.63
N GLU A 31 -17.38 1.03 9.21
CA GLU A 31 -17.75 0.90 7.80
C GLU A 31 -17.16 2.02 6.95
N LYS A 32 -17.29 3.28 7.39
CA LYS A 32 -16.69 4.43 6.68
C LYS A 32 -15.17 4.33 6.61
N GLU A 33 -14.50 3.89 7.67
CA GLU A 33 -13.05 3.75 7.70
C GLU A 33 -12.57 2.57 6.83
N ALA A 34 -13.32 1.46 6.80
CA ALA A 34 -13.08 0.35 5.89
C ALA A 34 -13.23 0.81 4.44
N GLN A 35 -14.32 1.51 4.12
CA GLN A 35 -14.56 2.05 2.78
C GLN A 35 -13.45 3.04 2.36
N ARG A 36 -13.04 3.96 3.24
CA ARG A 36 -11.89 4.87 2.98
C ARG A 36 -10.60 4.11 2.70
N ARG A 37 -10.32 3.03 3.43
CA ARG A 37 -9.12 2.20 3.19
C ARG A 37 -9.20 1.48 1.85
N VAL A 38 -10.37 0.96 1.49
CA VAL A 38 -10.63 0.32 0.20
C VAL A 38 -10.48 1.33 -0.93
N GLU A 39 -11.13 2.50 -0.86
CA GLU A 39 -11.01 3.58 -1.86
C GLU A 39 -9.58 4.08 -2.01
N LYS A 40 -8.84 4.24 -0.91
CA LYS A 40 -7.42 4.63 -0.95
C LYS A 40 -6.56 3.57 -1.64
N THR A 41 -6.88 2.29 -1.47
CA THR A 41 -6.16 1.17 -2.08
C THR A 41 -6.53 1.04 -3.55
N LEU A 42 -7.82 1.01 -3.87
CA LEU A 42 -8.35 0.99 -5.24
C LEU A 42 -7.90 2.21 -6.03
N GLY A 43 -7.82 3.39 -5.43
CA GLY A 43 -7.31 4.59 -6.06
C GLY A 43 -5.82 4.52 -6.42
N LYS A 44 -5.01 3.69 -5.73
CA LYS A 44 -3.63 3.41 -6.13
C LYS A 44 -3.56 2.42 -7.29
N TYR A 45 -4.34 1.34 -7.24
CA TYR A 45 -4.34 0.30 -8.27
C TYR A 45 -5.11 0.68 -9.54
N GLY A 46 -6.18 1.46 -9.45
CA GLY A 46 -6.93 1.98 -10.61
C GLY A 46 -6.06 2.88 -11.48
N ARG A 47 -5.12 3.62 -10.88
CA ARG A 47 -4.12 4.40 -11.62
C ARG A 47 -3.17 3.52 -12.43
N LEU A 48 -2.86 2.28 -12.01
CA LEU A 48 -2.04 1.37 -12.83
C LEU A 48 -2.69 1.04 -14.17
N GLY A 49 -4.03 1.03 -14.27
CA GLY A 49 -4.75 0.82 -15.53
C GLY A 49 -4.43 1.86 -16.60
N GLN A 50 -4.09 3.09 -16.18
CA GLN A 50 -3.81 4.24 -17.05
C GLN A 50 -2.31 4.40 -17.38
N THR A 51 -1.48 3.41 -17.05
CA THR A 51 -0.02 3.59 -17.00
C THR A 51 0.73 2.75 -18.00
N GLU A 52 2.02 3.07 -18.18
CA GLU A 52 2.89 2.40 -19.15
C GLU A 52 2.91 0.89 -18.91
N ALA A 53 3.04 0.12 -20.00
CA ALA A 53 2.98 -1.34 -19.93
C ALA A 53 3.97 -1.93 -18.90
N TYR A 54 5.18 -1.36 -18.80
CA TYR A 54 6.21 -1.82 -17.87
C TYR A 54 5.92 -1.51 -16.40
N ASP A 55 5.15 -0.45 -16.09
CA ASP A 55 4.72 -0.18 -14.71
C ASP A 55 3.87 -1.36 -14.20
N ARG A 56 2.94 -1.83 -15.04
CA ARG A 56 2.07 -2.98 -14.75
C ARG A 56 2.84 -4.29 -14.67
N VAL A 57 3.78 -4.51 -15.59
CA VAL A 57 4.61 -5.72 -15.59
C VAL A 57 5.43 -5.81 -14.30
N ILE A 58 6.08 -4.74 -13.86
CA ILE A 58 6.90 -4.75 -12.63
C ILE A 58 6.02 -4.99 -11.40
N VAL A 59 4.84 -4.39 -11.31
CA VAL A 59 3.91 -4.64 -10.19
C VAL A 59 3.43 -6.09 -10.20
N LYS A 60 3.08 -6.64 -11.38
CA LYS A 60 2.70 -8.05 -11.52
C LYS A 60 3.85 -8.97 -11.10
N LEU A 61 5.07 -8.68 -11.54
CA LEU A 61 6.27 -9.43 -11.17
C LEU A 61 6.44 -9.47 -9.64
N LEU A 62 6.36 -8.31 -8.97
CA LEU A 62 6.48 -8.23 -7.51
C LEU A 62 5.30 -8.89 -6.76
N LYS A 63 4.15 -9.07 -7.43
CA LYS A 63 3.00 -9.80 -6.88
C LYS A 63 3.20 -11.31 -6.99
N ASP A 64 3.69 -11.76 -8.13
CA ASP A 64 3.87 -13.19 -8.43
C ASP A 64 5.05 -13.76 -7.62
N PHE A 65 6.10 -12.97 -7.43
CA PHE A 65 7.22 -13.32 -6.56
C PHE A 65 6.94 -12.90 -5.12
N LYS A 66 6.76 -13.88 -4.22
CA LYS A 66 6.58 -13.66 -2.77
C LYS A 66 7.83 -13.17 -2.03
N GLN A 67 8.90 -12.82 -2.76
CA GLN A 67 10.20 -12.42 -2.22
C GLN A 67 10.62 -11.06 -2.77
N PRO A 68 11.40 -10.25 -2.01
CA PRO A 68 11.92 -8.99 -2.51
C PRO A 68 12.84 -9.21 -3.72
N LEU A 69 12.67 -8.41 -4.77
CA LEU A 69 13.46 -8.52 -6.00
C LEU A 69 14.44 -7.34 -6.13
N SER A 70 15.65 -7.63 -6.57
CA SER A 70 16.66 -6.60 -6.88
C SER A 70 16.35 -5.92 -8.23
N VAL A 71 16.93 -4.73 -8.44
CA VAL A 71 16.83 -4.03 -9.73
C VAL A 71 17.38 -4.90 -10.87
N GLU A 72 18.49 -5.60 -10.63
CA GLU A 72 19.11 -6.54 -11.57
C GLU A 72 18.11 -7.59 -12.04
N LEU A 73 17.42 -8.24 -11.12
CA LEU A 73 16.51 -9.33 -11.44
C LEU A 73 15.23 -8.82 -12.12
N ILE A 74 14.71 -7.67 -11.70
CA ILE A 74 13.56 -7.04 -12.35
C ILE A 74 13.92 -6.63 -13.78
N SER A 75 15.08 -6.00 -13.98
CA SER A 75 15.59 -5.60 -15.29
C SER A 75 15.77 -6.82 -16.21
N PHE A 76 16.33 -7.91 -15.68
CA PHE A 76 16.52 -9.16 -16.41
C PHE A 76 15.18 -9.78 -16.84
N LEU A 77 14.23 -9.95 -15.91
CA LEU A 77 12.94 -10.61 -16.18
C LEU A 77 12.02 -9.80 -17.09
N THR A 78 12.16 -8.47 -17.08
CA THR A 78 11.32 -7.57 -17.89
C THR A 78 11.97 -7.16 -19.21
N GLY A 79 13.25 -7.47 -19.42
CA GLY A 79 14.01 -7.10 -20.62
C GLY A 79 14.29 -5.59 -20.76
N ILE A 80 13.98 -4.77 -19.74
CA ILE A 80 14.24 -3.34 -19.77
C ILE A 80 15.64 -3.03 -19.26
N SER A 81 16.25 -1.95 -19.74
CA SER A 81 17.54 -1.48 -19.21
C SER A 81 17.44 -1.12 -17.73
N LYS A 82 18.53 -1.34 -16.98
CA LYS A 82 18.61 -0.99 -15.55
C LYS A 82 18.25 0.48 -15.29
N SER A 83 18.70 1.40 -16.14
CA SER A 83 18.40 2.83 -16.01
C SER A 83 16.91 3.12 -16.14
N ARG A 84 16.21 2.48 -17.09
CA ARG A 84 14.75 2.59 -17.23
C ARG A 84 14.03 1.92 -16.06
N CYS A 85 14.51 0.76 -15.61
CA CYS A 85 13.99 0.05 -14.44
C CYS A 85 14.00 0.96 -13.19
N CYS A 86 15.14 1.59 -12.89
CA CYS A 86 15.26 2.51 -11.75
C CYS A 86 14.27 3.68 -11.81
N LYS A 87 14.04 4.26 -13.01
CA LYS A 87 13.05 5.34 -13.19
C LYS A 87 11.64 4.86 -12.87
N ILE A 88 11.26 3.68 -13.37
CA ILE A 88 9.94 3.09 -13.11
C ILE A 88 9.79 2.75 -11.63
N LEU A 89 10.79 2.11 -11.01
CA LEU A 89 10.76 1.77 -9.59
C LEU A 89 10.63 3.03 -8.72
N SER A 90 11.39 4.09 -9.02
CA SER A 90 11.26 5.36 -8.31
C SER A 90 9.87 6.01 -8.48
N LYS A 91 9.25 5.87 -9.64
CA LYS A 91 7.87 6.35 -9.90
C LYS A 91 6.86 5.54 -9.09
N LEU A 92 6.94 4.21 -9.13
CA LEU A 92 6.05 3.31 -8.40
C LEU A 92 6.18 3.45 -6.88
N GLU A 93 7.39 3.70 -6.38
CA GLU A 93 7.67 3.93 -4.96
C GLU A 93 7.20 5.31 -4.50
N LYS A 94 7.76 6.38 -5.08
CA LYS A 94 7.57 7.74 -4.57
C LYS A 94 6.24 8.36 -4.97
N LYS A 95 5.84 8.20 -6.24
CA LYS A 95 4.64 8.85 -6.78
C LYS A 95 3.39 8.08 -6.41
N TRP A 96 3.41 6.76 -6.50
CA TRP A 96 2.21 5.94 -6.32
C TRP A 96 2.15 5.14 -5.02
N ARG A 97 3.29 4.96 -4.33
CA ARG A 97 3.36 4.21 -3.07
C ARG A 97 2.72 2.83 -3.19
N ILE A 98 3.06 2.13 -4.28
CA ILE A 98 2.61 0.76 -4.61
C ILE A 98 3.69 -0.26 -4.29
N ILE A 99 4.95 0.13 -4.44
CA ILE A 99 6.11 -0.70 -4.10
C ILE A 99 6.92 0.00 -3.01
N LYS A 100 7.60 -0.78 -2.18
CA LYS A 100 8.51 -0.30 -1.15
C LYS A 100 9.90 -0.83 -1.40
N LYS A 101 10.90 0.03 -1.18
CA LYS A 101 12.30 -0.37 -1.14
C LYS A 101 12.62 -1.00 0.21
N VAL A 102 13.25 -2.17 0.18
CA VAL A 102 13.74 -2.90 1.36
C VAL A 102 15.24 -3.05 1.21
N THR A 103 15.98 -2.71 2.27
CA THR A 103 17.45 -2.85 2.26
C THR A 103 17.83 -4.11 3.02
N VAL A 104 18.49 -5.04 2.36
CA VAL A 104 19.01 -6.27 2.97
C VAL A 104 20.51 -6.32 2.69
N SER A 105 21.33 -6.37 3.74
CA SER A 105 22.79 -6.52 3.63
C SER A 105 23.44 -5.56 2.61
N LYS A 106 23.11 -4.26 2.70
CA LYS A 106 23.57 -3.15 1.82
C LYS A 106 23.03 -3.17 0.38
N ALA A 107 22.29 -4.20 -0.03
CA ALA A 107 21.63 -4.27 -1.33
C ALA A 107 20.18 -3.77 -1.25
N SER A 108 19.72 -3.15 -2.34
CA SER A 108 18.38 -2.58 -2.46
C SER A 108 17.45 -3.54 -3.19
N TYR A 109 16.36 -3.92 -2.53
CA TYR A 109 15.32 -4.78 -3.07
C TYR A 109 13.98 -4.04 -3.08
N TYR A 110 13.03 -4.56 -3.85
CA TYR A 110 11.69 -4.02 -3.98
C TYR A 110 10.66 -5.11 -3.72
N THR A 111 9.56 -4.73 -3.08
CA THR A 111 8.39 -5.56 -2.84
C THR A 111 7.13 -4.69 -2.88
N LEU A 112 5.94 -5.29 -2.88
CA LEU A 112 4.69 -4.53 -2.79
C LEU A 112 4.60 -3.82 -1.43
N SER A 113 4.06 -2.60 -1.44
CA SER A 113 3.89 -1.76 -0.24
C SER A 113 2.94 -2.40 0.76
#